data_AF-A0A5J4PJ97-F1
#
_entry.id   AF-A0A5J4PJ97-F1
#
_cell.length_a   1.000
_cell.length_b   1.000
_cell.length_c   1.000
_cell.angle_alpha   90.00
_cell.angle_beta   90.00
_cell.angle_gamma   90.00
#
_symmetry.space_group_name_H-M   'P 1'
#
loop_
_entity.id
_entity.type
_entity.pdbx_description
1 polymer ?
#
loop_
_entity_poly.entity_id
_entity_poly.type
_entity_poly.pdbx_seq_one_letter_code
_entity_poly.pdbx_strand_id
1 'polypeptide(L)'
;GVEVSILKKKTKVNATSYIVVSFEQEETSVKNVVFEKRDQKVMFPAGSFCVNTKQRNIRLIGVLLEPESIDGFIHSGIIKIQADKELSIYKVSQK
;
A
#
# COMPACT_ATOMS: atom_id res chain seq x y z
N GLY A 1 -7.19 -14.48 11.85
CA GLY A 1 -6.72 -13.09 11.83
C GLY A 1 -5.48 -12.98 10.97
N VAL A 2 -5.09 -11.75 10.60
CA VAL A 2 -3.83 -11.50 9.90
C VAL A 2 -2.78 -11.02 10.90
N GLU A 3 -1.60 -11.61 10.82
CA GLU A 3 -0.46 -11.25 11.65
C GLU A 3 0.21 -9.98 11.11
N VAL A 4 0.28 -8.98 11.97
CA VAL A 4 0.94 -7.70 11.70
C VAL A 4 2.02 -7.50 12.75
N SER A 5 3.22 -7.20 12.30
CA SER A 5 4.37 -6.89 13.15
C SER A 5 4.68 -5.40 13.07
N ILE A 6 5.13 -4.81 14.18
CA ILE A 6 5.54 -3.40 14.21
C ILE A 6 7.06 -3.34 14.14
N LEU A 7 7.59 -2.49 13.25
CA LEU A 7 9.02 -2.24 13.17
C LEU A 7 9.47 -1.51 14.44
N LYS A 8 10.25 -2.21 15.28
CA LYS A 8 10.79 -1.65 16.54
C LYS A 8 11.91 -0.64 16.32
N LYS A 9 12.50 -0.61 15.12
CA LYS A 9 13.67 0.22 14.79
C LYS A 9 13.51 0.79 13.38
N LYS A 10 14.12 1.95 13.14
CA LYS A 10 14.24 2.51 11.79
C LYS A 10 14.94 1.51 10.89
N THR A 11 14.30 1.14 9.78
CA THR A 11 14.83 0.14 8.86
C THR A 11 14.78 0.68 7.44
N LYS A 12 15.91 0.60 6.74
CA LYS A 12 16.00 0.96 5.33
C LYS A 12 15.83 -0.31 4.51
N VAL A 13 14.79 -0.37 3.70
CA VAL A 13 14.53 -1.52 2.83
C VAL A 13 14.28 -1.04 1.41
N ASN A 14 14.62 -1.89 0.44
CA ASN A 14 14.17 -1.68 -0.93
C ASN A 14 12.67 -2.02 -0.97
N ALA A 15 11.85 -1.06 -1.35
CA ALA A 15 10.42 -1.23 -1.45
C ALA A 15 9.91 -0.64 -2.76
N THR A 16 8.93 -1.31 -3.33
CA THR A 16 8.13 -0.76 -4.43
C THR A 16 7.08 0.16 -3.82
N SER A 17 7.17 1.44 -4.18
CA SER A 17 6.17 2.46 -3.91
C SER A 17 5.18 2.56 -5.08
N TYR A 18 3.99 3.08 -4.79
CA TYR A 18 2.92 3.24 -5.77
C TYR A 18 2.52 4.71 -5.82
N ILE A 19 2.67 5.33 -6.99
CA ILE A 19 2.33 6.73 -7.22
C ILE A 19 1.04 6.75 -8.03
N VAL A 20 0.06 7.54 -7.58
CA VAL A 20 -1.21 7.70 -8.30
C VAL A 20 -0.97 8.61 -9.51
N VAL A 21 -1.08 8.06 -10.72
CA VAL A 21 -0.92 8.82 -11.97
C VAL A 21 -2.24 9.48 -12.34
N SER A 22 -3.33 8.72 -12.30
CA SER A 22 -4.67 9.21 -12.58
C SER A 22 -5.70 8.37 -11.84
N PHE A 23 -6.87 8.95 -11.61
CA PHE A 23 -8.02 8.28 -11.06
C PHE A 23 -9.28 8.91 -11.63
N GLU A 24 -10.32 8.12 -11.87
CA GLU A 24 -11.64 8.63 -12.20
C GLU A 24 -12.47 8.71 -10.91
N GLN A 25 -13.24 9.79 -10.73
CA GLN A 25 -14.12 9.92 -9.58
C GLN A 25 -15.54 10.20 -10.06
N GLU A 26 -16.49 9.36 -9.67
CA GLU A 26 -17.92 9.58 -9.86
C GLU A 26 -18.56 9.83 -8.49
N GLU A 27 -19.07 11.06 -8.30
CA GLU A 27 -19.82 11.53 -7.12
C GLU A 27 -19.12 11.29 -5.77
N THR A 28 -19.15 10.06 -5.26
CA THR A 28 -18.56 9.63 -3.98
C THR A 28 -17.62 8.43 -4.09
N SER A 29 -17.46 7.88 -5.29
CA SER A 29 -16.72 6.63 -5.54
C SER A 29 -15.61 6.86 -6.55
N VAL A 30 -14.44 6.27 -6.29
CA VAL A 30 -13.29 6.39 -7.17
C VAL A 30 -13.25 5.15 -8.04
N LYS A 31 -13.39 5.33 -9.35
CA LYS A 31 -13.25 4.28 -10.35
C LYS A 31 -11.89 4.38 -11.01
N ASN A 32 -11.34 3.24 -11.42
CA ASN A 32 -10.18 3.16 -12.30
C ASN A 32 -8.98 3.99 -11.85
N VAL A 33 -8.20 3.47 -10.91
CA VAL A 33 -6.98 4.14 -10.45
C VAL A 33 -5.76 3.57 -11.14
N VAL A 34 -5.00 4.45 -11.79
CA VAL A 34 -3.76 4.10 -12.47
C VAL A 34 -2.59 4.41 -11.54
N PHE A 35 -1.78 3.39 -11.26
CA PHE A 35 -0.60 3.51 -10.42
C PHE A 35 0.69 3.27 -11.20
N GLU A 36 1.68 4.13 -10.98
CA GLU A 36 3.07 3.88 -11.37
C GLU A 36 3.81 3.17 -10.23
N LYS A 37 4.48 2.07 -10.56
CA LYS A 37 5.31 1.31 -9.61
C LYS A 37 6.74 1.86 -9.66
N ARG A 38 7.26 2.30 -8.52
CA ARG A 38 8.63 2.80 -8.41
C ARG A 38 9.39 2.08 -7.31
N ASP A 39 10.45 1.36 -7.67
CA ASP A 39 11.36 0.73 -6.73
C ASP A 39 12.33 1.77 -6.15
N GLN A 40 12.28 1.95 -4.83
CA GLN A 40 13.15 2.89 -4.14
C GLN A 40 13.59 2.37 -2.76
N LYS A 41 14.68 2.95 -2.25
CA LYS A 41 15.15 2.71 -0.88
C LYS A 41 14.37 3.59 0.08
N VAL A 42 13.35 3.02 0.72
CA VAL A 42 12.51 3.74 1.68
C VAL A 42 13.02 3.49 3.09
N MET A 43 13.08 4.57 3.88
CA MET A 43 13.40 4.50 5.30
C MET A 43 12.11 4.50 6.10
N PHE A 44 11.78 3.35 6.69
CA PHE A 44 10.61 3.23 7.53
C PHE A 44 10.94 3.67 8.97
N PRO A 45 10.14 4.57 9.57
CA PRO A 45 10.28 4.93 10.97
C PRO A 45 9.97 3.74 11.89
N ALA A 46 10.47 3.80 13.13
CA ALA A 46 9.99 2.89 14.17
C ALA A 46 8.49 3.14 14.40
N GLY A 47 7.70 2.09 14.54
CA GLY A 47 6.24 2.15 14.61
C GLY A 47 5.52 1.82 13.30
N SER A 48 6.22 1.65 12.17
CA SER A 48 5.60 1.20 10.93
C SER A 48 5.07 -0.22 11.01
N PHE A 49 3.90 -0.46 10.42
CA PHE A 49 3.29 -1.78 10.31
C PHE A 49 3.92 -2.58 9.17
N CYS A 50 4.28 -3.82 9.47
CA CYS A 50 4.82 -4.79 8.54
C CYS A 50 3.89 -6.00 8.50
N VAL A 51 3.36 -6.31 7.33
CA VAL A 51 2.51 -7.48 7.12
C VAL A 51 3.32 -8.51 6.34
N ASN A 52 3.52 -9.68 6.94
CA ASN A 52 4.20 -10.77 6.25
C ASN A 52 3.25 -11.42 5.24
N THR A 53 3.62 -11.49 3.97
CA THR A 53 2.78 -12.12 2.93
C THR A 53 2.79 -13.65 2.98
N LYS A 54 3.75 -14.27 3.67
CA LYS A 54 3.87 -15.72 3.85
C LYS A 54 3.02 -16.22 5.03
N GLN A 55 1.73 -15.89 5.04
CA GLN A 55 0.79 -16.36 6.06
C GLN A 55 -0.48 -16.92 5.43
N ARG A 56 -1.09 -17.92 6.08
CA ARG A 56 -2.26 -18.64 5.57
C ARG A 56 -3.44 -17.73 5.24
N ASN A 57 -3.60 -16.65 6.00
CA ASN A 57 -4.70 -15.70 5.88
C ASN A 57 -4.36 -14.46 5.05
N ILE A 58 -3.23 -14.46 4.31
CA ILE A 58 -2.81 -13.26 3.56
C ILE A 58 -3.86 -12.79 2.56
N ARG A 59 -4.65 -13.71 1.99
CA ARG A 59 -5.74 -13.37 1.05
C ARG A 59 -6.78 -12.41 1.66
N LEU A 60 -6.98 -12.44 2.97
CA LEU A 60 -7.87 -11.47 3.67
C LEU A 60 -7.34 -10.04 3.58
N ILE A 61 -6.02 -9.88 3.48
CA ILE A 61 -5.36 -8.60 3.35
C ILE A 61 -4.88 -8.34 1.92
N GLY A 62 -4.74 -9.35 1.05
CA GLY A 62 -4.36 -9.18 -0.36
C GLY A 62 -5.36 -8.28 -1.09
N VAL A 63 -6.65 -8.51 -0.89
CA VAL A 63 -7.73 -7.66 -1.44
C VAL A 63 -7.69 -6.23 -0.86
N LEU A 64 -7.08 -6.02 0.30
CA LEU A 64 -6.91 -4.69 0.87
C LEU A 64 -5.60 -4.06 0.36
N LEU A 65 -4.44 -4.65 0.69
CA LEU A 65 -3.09 -4.10 0.47
C LEU A 65 -2.53 -4.29 -0.94
N GLU A 66 -3.21 -4.99 -1.86
CA GLU A 66 -2.77 -5.02 -3.25
C GLU A 66 -3.06 -3.69 -3.94
N PRO A 67 -2.10 -3.17 -4.74
CA PRO A 67 -2.29 -1.93 -5.46
C PRO A 67 -3.51 -1.97 -6.40
N GLU A 68 -3.75 -3.15 -6.96
CA GLU A 68 -4.81 -3.46 -7.90
C GLU A 68 -6.18 -3.61 -7.20
N SER A 69 -6.18 -3.53 -5.86
CA SER A 69 -7.38 -3.41 -5.03
C SER A 69 -7.32 -2.19 -4.10
N ILE A 70 -6.42 -1.22 -4.37
CA ILE A 70 -6.43 0.10 -3.71
C ILE A 70 -7.79 0.78 -3.89
N ASP A 71 -8.56 0.43 -4.93
CA ASP A 71 -9.96 0.81 -5.05
C ASP A 71 -10.72 0.58 -3.74
N GLY A 72 -10.47 -0.51 -3.01
CA GLY A 72 -11.06 -0.78 -1.71
C GLY A 72 -10.62 0.17 -0.59
N PHE A 73 -9.36 0.60 -0.56
CA PHE A 73 -8.85 1.57 0.43
C PHE A 73 -9.30 3.01 0.16
N ILE A 74 -9.48 3.34 -1.11
CA ILE A 74 -10.00 4.63 -1.52
C ILE A 74 -11.50 4.70 -1.26
N HIS A 75 -12.26 3.66 -1.64
CA HIS A 75 -13.69 3.57 -1.38
C HIS A 75 -14.01 3.55 0.12
N SER A 76 -13.16 2.93 0.94
CA SER A 76 -13.32 2.94 2.40
C SER A 76 -12.86 4.26 3.06
N GLY A 77 -12.31 5.21 2.30
CA GLY A 77 -11.86 6.51 2.80
C GLY A 77 -10.65 6.45 3.74
N ILE A 78 -10.03 5.27 3.88
CA ILE A 78 -8.87 5.04 4.74
C ILE A 78 -7.64 5.73 4.15
N ILE A 79 -7.53 5.76 2.82
CA ILE A 79 -6.44 6.42 2.10
C ILE A 79 -7.02 7.50 1.19
N LYS A 80 -6.73 8.77 1.52
CA LYS A 80 -7.05 9.89 0.64
C LYS A 80 -6.08 9.91 -0.54
N ILE A 81 -6.59 9.61 -1.72
CA ILE A 81 -5.82 9.76 -2.96
C ILE A 81 -5.82 11.19 -3.46
N GLN A 82 -4.70 11.56 -4.06
CA GLN A 82 -4.53 12.77 -4.86
C GLN A 82 -3.66 12.37 -6.05
N ALA A 83 -3.90 12.98 -7.21
CA ALA A 83 -3.05 12.81 -8.38
C ALA A 83 -1.61 13.27 -8.05
N ASP A 84 -0.63 12.57 -8.62
CA ASP A 84 0.81 12.77 -8.40
C ASP A 84 1.29 12.53 -6.95
N LYS A 85 0.47 11.85 -6.11
CA LYS A 85 0.83 11.55 -4.74
C LYS A 85 1.24 10.09 -4.55
N GLU A 86 2.27 9.91 -3.74
CA GLU A 86 2.74 8.59 -3.33
C GLU A 86 1.82 8.01 -2.24
N LEU A 87 1.47 6.74 -2.39
CA LEU A 87 0.72 6.00 -1.39
C LEU A 87 1.63 5.52 -0.27
N SER A 88 1.12 5.57 0.96
CA SER A 88 1.81 5.03 2.14
C SER A 88 1.78 3.50 2.22
N ILE A 89 1.61 2.82 1.08
CA ILE A 89 1.66 1.36 0.95
C ILE A 89 2.94 1.02 0.18
N TYR A 90 3.73 0.12 0.75
CA TYR A 90 5.03 -0.25 0.23
C TYR A 90 5.15 -1.76 0.15
N LYS A 91 5.49 -2.27 -1.04
CA LYS A 91 5.74 -3.69 -1.23
C LYS A 91 7.23 -3.96 -1.08
N VAL A 92 7.61 -4.60 0.02
CA VAL A 92 8.99 -5.05 0.22
C VAL A 92 9.15 -6.41 -0.44
N SER A 93 9.78 -6.45 -1.61
CA SER A 93 10.20 -7.71 -2.21
C SER A 93 11.48 -8.16 -1.52
N GLN A 94 11.38 -9.06 -0.55
CA GLN A 94 12.56 -9.75 -0.02
C GLN A 94 13.08 -10.69 -1.11
N LYS A 95 14.22 -10.31 -1.70
CA LYS A 95 15.02 -11.19 -2.56
C LYS A 95 15.78 -12.19 -1.70
#